data_AF-A0A4Q5X9V0-F1
#
_entry.id   AF-A0A4Q5X9V0-F1
#
_cell.length_a   1.000
_cell.length_b   1.000
_cell.length_c   1.000
_cell.angle_alpha   90.00
_cell.angle_beta   90.00
_cell.angle_gamma   90.00
#
_symmetry.space_group_name_H-M   'P 1'
#
loop_
_entity.id
_entity.type
_entity.pdbx_description
1 polymer ?
#
loop_
_entity_poly.entity_id
_entity_poly.type
_entity_poly.pdbx_seq_one_letter_code
_entity_poly.pdbx_strand_id
1 'polypeptide(L)'
;MQHIDSLIEGTASSPARTTSPLLERFLATTASPVPTLLRVALGGVILAHGAQKVFGWFGGYGLEGTMGFFGSVGIPAPVGALVIASDFFGSLALLLGVATRFSAAAAFAVMLGAALIVHLPNGFFMNWGGAPQGEGYELHVLAMAMAASLVISGGGRASLDAWLASKLRPGLGR
;
A
#
# COMPACT_ATOMS: atom_id res chain seq x y z
N MET A 1 33.93 -58.23 -16.02
CA MET A 1 33.03 -57.40 -16.86
C MET A 1 32.46 -56.31 -15.97
N GLN A 2 33.31 -55.31 -15.67
CA GLN A 2 32.89 -53.98 -15.22
C GLN A 2 32.11 -53.30 -16.36
N HIS A 3 31.28 -52.32 -16.00
CA HIS A 3 30.36 -51.56 -16.88
C HIS A 3 29.17 -52.43 -17.26
N ILE A 4 27.92 -52.17 -16.81
CA ILE A 4 27.06 -51.09 -17.33
C ILE A 4 26.00 -50.61 -16.28
N ASP A 5 26.34 -50.47 -15.00
CA ASP A 5 25.44 -49.89 -13.98
C ASP A 5 25.44 -48.35 -13.95
N SER A 6 25.93 -47.67 -15.00
CA SER A 6 26.37 -46.26 -14.86
C SER A 6 25.79 -45.25 -15.83
N LEU A 7 24.68 -45.49 -16.53
CA LEU A 7 24.16 -44.49 -17.46
C LEU A 7 22.63 -44.34 -17.37
N ILE A 8 22.24 -43.09 -17.14
CA ILE A 8 20.89 -42.51 -17.23
C ILE A 8 20.07 -42.55 -15.92
N GLU A 9 20.72 -42.30 -14.77
CA GLU A 9 20.16 -41.32 -13.83
C GLU A 9 20.36 -39.94 -14.45
N GLY A 10 19.48 -39.59 -15.40
CA GLY A 10 19.32 -38.24 -15.87
C GLY A 10 18.81 -37.40 -14.70
N THR A 11 19.73 -36.78 -13.98
CA THR A 11 19.44 -35.68 -13.07
C THR A 11 18.80 -34.58 -13.90
N ALA A 12 17.47 -34.62 -14.00
CA ALA A 12 16.69 -33.51 -14.49
C ALA A 12 16.94 -32.36 -13.52
N SER A 13 17.94 -31.54 -13.84
CA SER A 13 18.14 -30.26 -13.20
C SER A 13 16.85 -29.48 -13.43
N SER A 14 16.06 -29.35 -12.36
CA SER A 14 14.84 -28.55 -12.38
C SER A 14 15.18 -27.21 -13.01
N PRO A 15 14.47 -26.78 -14.09
CA PRO A 15 14.80 -25.53 -14.74
C PRO A 15 14.71 -24.42 -13.70
N ALA A 16 15.85 -23.78 -13.42
CA ALA A 16 15.91 -22.65 -12.52
C ALA A 16 14.96 -21.59 -13.08
N ARG A 17 13.84 -21.37 -12.37
CA ARG A 17 12.81 -20.40 -12.77
C ARG A 17 13.47 -19.02 -12.83
N THR A 18 13.79 -18.54 -14.02
CA THR A 18 14.49 -17.26 -14.21
C THR A 18 13.47 -16.14 -14.04
N THR A 19 13.28 -15.67 -12.81
CA THR A 19 12.45 -14.49 -12.54
C THR A 19 13.16 -13.21 -13.00
N SER A 20 12.39 -12.22 -13.45
CA SER A 20 12.97 -10.94 -13.88
C SER A 20 13.57 -10.19 -12.68
N PRO A 21 14.77 -9.59 -12.80
CA PRO A 21 15.43 -8.90 -11.70
C PRO A 21 14.64 -7.68 -11.18
N LEU A 22 13.78 -7.11 -12.02
CA LEU A 22 12.87 -6.02 -11.65
C LEU A 22 11.76 -6.50 -10.71
N LEU A 23 11.15 -7.65 -10.98
CA LEU A 23 10.13 -8.23 -10.13
C LEU A 23 10.70 -8.60 -8.76
N GLU A 24 11.90 -9.18 -8.74
CA GLU A 24 12.58 -9.52 -7.49
C GLU A 24 12.88 -8.29 -6.64
N ARG A 25 13.39 -7.22 -7.26
CA ARG A 25 13.62 -5.95 -6.56
C ARG A 25 12.34 -5.36 -6.01
N PHE A 26 11.25 -5.42 -6.77
CA PHE A 26 9.96 -4.88 -6.36
C PHE A 26 9.38 -5.62 -5.14
N LEU A 27 9.45 -6.96 -5.14
CA LEU A 27 8.98 -7.81 -4.04
C LEU A 27 9.94 -7.86 -2.84
N ALA A 28 11.20 -7.46 -3.01
CA ALA A 28 12.19 -7.48 -1.95
C ALA A 28 11.78 -6.62 -0.76
N THR A 29 11.73 -7.22 0.43
CA THR A 29 11.40 -6.55 1.68
C THR A 29 12.22 -7.10 2.84
N THR A 30 12.27 -6.36 3.95
CA THR A 30 12.97 -6.78 5.17
C THR A 30 12.25 -7.97 5.84
N ALA A 31 13.00 -8.86 6.48
CA ALA A 31 12.44 -9.96 7.30
C ALA A 31 11.86 -9.48 8.65
N SER A 32 11.73 -8.18 8.86
CA SER A 32 11.29 -7.56 10.11
C SER A 32 9.75 -7.55 10.23
N PRO A 33 9.20 -7.68 11.44
CA PRO A 33 7.78 -7.41 11.69
C PRO A 33 7.44 -5.91 11.68
N VAL A 34 8.42 -5.00 11.80
CA VAL A 34 8.19 -3.56 11.94
C VAL A 34 7.35 -2.97 10.80
N PRO A 35 7.61 -3.26 9.50
CA PRO A 35 6.76 -2.75 8.42
C PRO A 35 5.32 -3.28 8.47
N THR A 36 5.08 -4.43 9.14
CA THR A 36 3.73 -4.96 9.29
C THR A 36 2.89 -4.06 10.19
N LEU A 37 3.46 -3.54 11.29
CA LEU A 37 2.77 -2.62 12.17
C LEU A 37 2.38 -1.33 11.43
N LEU A 38 3.32 -0.79 10.65
CA LEU A 38 3.07 0.40 9.82
C LEU A 38 1.98 0.14 8.78
N ARG A 39 1.99 -1.01 8.08
CA ARG A 39 0.96 -1.37 7.11
C ARG A 39 -0.42 -1.51 7.74
N VAL A 40 -0.52 -2.23 8.86
CA VAL A 40 -1.79 -2.47 9.53
C VAL A 40 -2.39 -1.14 10.02
N ALA A 41 -1.58 -0.29 10.66
CA ALA A 41 -2.03 1.00 11.14
C ALA A 41 -2.42 1.95 10.00
N LEU A 42 -1.52 2.19 9.03
CA LEU A 42 -1.78 3.10 7.93
C LEU A 42 -2.92 2.60 7.03
N GLY A 43 -2.86 1.33 6.63
CA GLY A 43 -3.86 0.70 5.78
C GLY A 43 -5.22 0.65 6.46
N GLY A 44 -5.30 0.40 7.78
CA GLY A 44 -6.56 0.38 8.51
C GLY A 44 -7.24 1.76 8.55
N VAL A 45 -6.47 2.81 8.84
CA VAL A 45 -6.98 4.20 8.85
C VAL A 45 -7.43 4.62 7.46
N ILE A 46 -6.60 4.42 6.44
CA ILE A 46 -6.96 4.81 5.06
C ILE A 46 -8.14 3.98 4.55
N LEU A 47 -8.24 2.70 4.90
CA LEU A 47 -9.39 1.86 4.51
C LEU A 47 -10.71 2.37 5.10
N ALA A 48 -10.70 2.87 6.34
CA ALA A 48 -11.89 3.49 6.93
C ALA A 48 -12.33 4.73 6.12
N HIS A 49 -11.37 5.56 5.70
CA HIS A 49 -11.63 6.69 4.80
C HIS A 49 -12.05 6.24 3.38
N GLY A 50 -11.51 5.14 2.86
CA GLY A 50 -11.95 4.54 1.61
C GLY A 50 -13.39 4.05 1.70
N ALA A 51 -13.77 3.41 2.81
CA ALA A 51 -15.14 2.94 3.07
C ALA A 51 -16.13 4.10 3.20
N GLN A 52 -15.73 5.23 3.81
CA GLN A 52 -16.50 6.48 3.79
C GLN A 52 -16.79 6.93 2.35
N LYS A 53 -15.76 6.88 1.49
CA LYS A 53 -15.86 7.34 0.10
C LYS A 53 -16.62 6.39 -0.81
N VAL A 54 -16.50 5.07 -0.64
CA VAL A 54 -17.17 4.09 -1.51
C VAL A 54 -18.59 3.80 -1.04
N PHE A 55 -18.77 3.55 0.26
CA PHE A 55 -20.02 3.01 0.82
C PHE A 55 -20.79 3.99 1.71
N GLY A 56 -20.22 5.15 2.02
CA GLY A 56 -20.82 6.09 2.98
C GLY A 56 -20.79 5.60 4.44
N TRP A 57 -19.96 4.59 4.73
CA TRP A 57 -19.82 4.07 6.09
C TRP A 57 -19.24 5.14 7.02
N PHE A 58 -19.43 4.98 8.33
CA PHE A 58 -18.89 5.91 9.34
C PHE A 58 -19.29 7.38 9.11
N GLY A 59 -20.51 7.60 8.59
CA GLY A 59 -21.01 8.95 8.27
C GLY A 59 -20.36 9.60 7.05
N GLY A 60 -19.72 8.82 6.18
CA GLY A 60 -19.11 9.31 4.94
C GLY A 60 -20.15 9.67 3.87
N TYR A 61 -19.70 10.41 2.86
CA TYR A 61 -20.57 10.90 1.79
C TYR A 61 -20.96 9.85 0.73
N GLY A 62 -20.35 8.66 0.77
CA GLY A 62 -20.49 7.67 -0.29
C GLY A 62 -19.95 8.16 -1.63
N LEU A 63 -20.10 7.34 -2.66
CA LEU A 63 -19.42 7.56 -3.94
C LEU A 63 -19.85 8.86 -4.61
N GLU A 64 -21.16 9.07 -4.73
CA GLU A 64 -21.73 10.25 -5.39
C GLU A 64 -21.39 11.54 -4.63
N GLY A 65 -21.61 11.55 -3.31
CA GLY A 65 -21.32 12.72 -2.49
C GLY A 65 -19.83 13.06 -2.44
N THR A 66 -18.94 12.06 -2.39
CA THR A 66 -17.48 12.28 -2.46
C THR A 66 -17.07 12.87 -3.80
N MET A 67 -17.61 12.36 -4.91
CA MET A 67 -17.33 12.89 -6.25
C MET A 67 -17.83 14.34 -6.40
N GLY A 68 -19.01 14.65 -5.84
CA GLY A 68 -19.52 16.02 -5.77
C GLY A 68 -18.60 16.96 -4.98
N PHE A 69 -18.16 16.51 -3.80
CA PHE A 69 -17.20 17.27 -2.98
C PHE A 69 -15.88 17.52 -3.73
N PHE A 70 -15.31 16.49 -4.36
CA PHE A 70 -14.10 16.63 -5.18
C PHE A 70 -14.28 17.65 -6.31
N GLY A 71 -15.43 17.65 -6.98
CA GLY A 71 -15.77 18.68 -7.96
C GLY A 71 -15.77 20.10 -7.37
N SER A 72 -16.34 20.28 -6.16
CA SER A 72 -16.40 21.60 -5.50
C SER A 72 -15.04 22.17 -5.11
N VAL A 73 -14.03 21.31 -4.89
CA VAL A 73 -12.65 21.73 -4.58
C VAL A 73 -11.73 21.67 -5.81
N GLY A 74 -12.29 21.52 -7.01
CA GLY A 74 -11.56 21.58 -8.27
C GLY A 74 -10.79 20.31 -8.66
N ILE A 75 -11.05 19.18 -8.01
CA ILE A 75 -10.45 17.89 -8.39
C ILE A 75 -11.20 17.31 -9.60
N PRO A 76 -10.53 17.07 -10.75
CA PRO A 76 -11.16 16.48 -11.91
C PRO A 76 -11.71 15.08 -11.62
N ALA A 77 -12.87 14.74 -12.20
CA ALA A 77 -13.54 13.47 -11.93
C ALA A 77 -12.65 12.22 -12.12
N PRO A 78 -11.79 12.11 -13.17
CA PRO A 78 -10.88 10.96 -13.28
C PRO A 78 -9.90 10.86 -12.12
N VAL A 79 -9.39 11.99 -11.62
CA VAL A 79 -8.47 12.03 -10.47
C VAL A 79 -9.23 11.66 -9.19
N GLY A 80 -10.44 12.19 -9.01
CA GLY A 80 -11.31 11.83 -7.90
C GLY A 80 -11.59 10.33 -7.82
N ALA A 81 -11.91 9.71 -8.95
CA ALA A 81 -12.12 8.25 -9.02
C ALA A 81 -10.86 7.47 -8.65
N LEU A 82 -9.67 7.90 -9.08
CA LEU A 82 -8.40 7.29 -8.70
C LEU A 82 -8.11 7.43 -7.20
N VAL A 83 -8.42 8.58 -6.59
CA VAL A 83 -8.30 8.79 -5.15
C VAL A 83 -9.19 7.81 -4.39
N ILE A 84 -10.47 7.67 -4.78
CA ILE A 84 -11.40 6.73 -4.14
C ILE A 84 -10.91 5.29 -4.28
N ALA A 85 -10.48 4.90 -5.48
CA ALA A 85 -9.95 3.57 -5.73
C ALA A 85 -8.67 3.30 -4.91
N SER A 86 -7.77 4.27 -4.82
CA SER A 86 -6.54 4.18 -4.02
C SER A 86 -6.86 4.03 -2.53
N ASP A 87 -7.76 4.85 -1.99
CA ASP A 87 -8.09 4.82 -0.56
C ASP A 87 -8.79 3.54 -0.14
N PHE A 88 -9.60 2.93 -1.01
CA PHE A 88 -10.28 1.68 -0.68
C PHE A 88 -9.48 0.44 -1.08
N PHE A 89 -9.20 0.26 -2.38
CA PHE A 89 -8.51 -0.95 -2.86
C PHE A 89 -7.01 -0.89 -2.60
N GLY A 90 -6.39 0.29 -2.72
CA GLY A 90 -4.97 0.47 -2.41
C GLY A 90 -4.66 0.24 -0.94
N SER A 91 -5.53 0.69 -0.02
CA SER A 91 -5.36 0.40 1.41
C SER A 91 -5.60 -1.07 1.75
N LEU A 92 -6.55 -1.75 1.10
CA LEU A 92 -6.73 -3.20 1.24
C LEU A 92 -5.49 -3.97 0.75
N ALA A 93 -4.94 -3.58 -0.41
CA ALA A 93 -3.70 -4.13 -0.93
C ALA A 93 -2.54 -3.88 0.05
N LEU A 94 -2.45 -2.68 0.63
CA LEU A 94 -1.43 -2.33 1.62
C LEU A 94 -1.56 -3.16 2.90
N LEU A 95 -2.76 -3.36 3.43
CA LEU A 95 -3.04 -4.21 4.59
C LEU A 95 -2.59 -5.65 4.37
N LEU A 96 -2.91 -6.21 3.21
CA LEU A 96 -2.48 -7.56 2.83
C LEU A 96 -0.97 -7.62 2.48
N GLY A 97 -0.35 -6.47 2.22
CA GLY A 97 1.06 -6.39 1.82
C GLY A 97 1.26 -6.89 0.40
N VAL A 98 0.36 -6.50 -0.49
CA VAL A 98 0.42 -6.73 -1.94
C VAL A 98 0.95 -5.47 -2.59
N ALA A 99 2.01 -5.61 -3.39
CA ALA A 99 2.66 -4.51 -4.09
C ALA A 99 2.95 -3.34 -3.14
N THR A 100 3.44 -3.65 -1.93
CA THR A 100 3.45 -2.74 -0.78
C THR A 100 4.01 -1.38 -1.11
N ARG A 101 5.14 -1.32 -1.84
CA ARG A 101 5.77 -0.05 -2.20
C ARG A 101 4.89 0.81 -3.09
N PHE A 102 4.20 0.19 -4.05
CA PHE A 102 3.27 0.88 -4.93
C PHE A 102 2.04 1.37 -4.15
N SER A 103 1.43 0.49 -3.36
CA SER A 103 0.27 0.82 -2.53
C SER A 103 0.58 1.94 -1.52
N ALA A 104 1.78 1.92 -0.91
CA ALA A 104 2.25 2.96 -0.01
C ALA A 104 2.54 4.28 -0.74
N ALA A 105 3.13 4.25 -1.94
CA ALA A 105 3.36 5.45 -2.74
C ALA A 105 2.04 6.10 -3.18
N ALA A 106 1.03 5.29 -3.55
CA ALA A 106 -0.31 5.79 -3.85
C ALA A 106 -0.96 6.45 -2.62
N ALA A 107 -0.90 5.80 -1.46
CA ALA A 107 -1.36 6.36 -0.20
C ALA A 107 -0.66 7.70 0.13
N PHE A 108 0.66 7.78 -0.06
CA PHE A 108 1.42 9.02 0.13
C PHE A 108 0.90 10.14 -0.78
N ALA A 109 0.70 9.86 -2.07
CA ALA A 109 0.22 10.85 -3.03
C ALA A 109 -1.19 11.35 -2.68
N VAL A 110 -2.09 10.47 -2.25
CA VAL A 110 -3.43 10.87 -1.79
C VAL A 110 -3.34 11.74 -0.53
N MET A 111 -2.54 11.35 0.46
CA MET A 111 -2.37 12.13 1.70
C MET A 111 -1.76 13.51 1.43
N LEU A 112 -0.82 13.60 0.49
CA LEU A 112 -0.26 14.87 0.06
C LEU A 112 -1.32 15.75 -0.62
N GLY A 113 -2.11 15.20 -1.54
CA GLY A 113 -3.18 15.92 -2.20
C GLY A 113 -4.24 16.42 -1.21
N ALA A 114 -4.69 15.56 -0.29
CA ALA A 114 -5.63 15.93 0.77
C ALA A 114 -5.06 17.04 1.66
N ALA A 115 -3.80 16.91 2.09
CA ALA A 115 -3.12 17.92 2.89
C ALA A 115 -3.10 19.28 2.17
N LEU A 116 -2.65 19.34 0.92
CA LEU A 116 -2.46 20.59 0.19
C LEU A 116 -3.77 21.26 -0.24
N ILE A 117 -4.74 20.47 -0.71
CA ILE A 117 -5.97 21.00 -1.33
C ILE A 117 -7.03 21.32 -0.27
N VAL A 118 -7.18 20.46 0.75
CA VAL A 118 -8.31 20.52 1.69
C VAL A 118 -7.90 21.03 3.07
N HIS A 119 -6.74 20.61 3.58
CA HIS A 119 -6.40 20.82 5.00
C HIS A 119 -5.40 21.95 5.26
N LEU A 120 -4.51 22.27 4.31
CA LEU A 120 -3.52 23.34 4.45
C LEU A 120 -4.15 24.72 4.77
N PRO A 121 -5.31 25.11 4.19
CA PRO A 121 -5.98 26.35 4.54
C PRO A 121 -6.45 26.43 6.00
N ASN A 122 -6.62 25.27 6.66
CA ASN A 122 -7.16 25.18 8.02
C ASN A 122 -6.06 25.20 9.10
N GLY A 123 -4.78 25.27 8.68
CA GLY A 123 -3.63 25.27 9.56
C GLY A 123 -3.10 23.87 9.92
N PHE A 124 -2.15 23.82 10.84
CA PHE A 124 -1.44 22.57 11.17
C PHE A 124 -2.29 21.61 12.02
N PHE A 125 -2.81 22.08 13.15
CA PHE A 125 -3.41 21.24 14.18
C PHE A 125 -4.79 20.69 13.82
N MET A 126 -5.07 19.49 14.31
CA MET A 126 -6.43 18.94 14.29
C MET A 126 -7.40 19.82 15.10
N ASN A 127 -8.63 19.93 14.60
CA ASN A 127 -9.68 20.76 15.12
C ASN A 127 -10.62 19.96 16.04
N TRP A 128 -10.05 19.44 17.13
CA TRP A 128 -10.79 18.64 18.13
C TRP A 128 -11.99 19.39 18.75
N GLY A 129 -11.96 20.72 18.75
CA GLY A 129 -13.02 21.58 19.26
C GLY A 129 -14.17 21.83 18.29
N GLY A 130 -14.12 21.30 17.06
CA GLY A 130 -15.20 21.40 16.08
C GLY A 130 -15.42 22.81 15.53
N ALA A 131 -14.37 23.62 15.45
CA ALA A 131 -14.47 24.97 14.93
C ALA A 131 -14.82 24.98 13.42
N PRO A 132 -15.43 26.06 12.88
CA PRO A 132 -16.02 26.03 11.53
C PRO A 132 -15.03 25.84 10.37
N GLN A 133 -13.74 26.14 10.58
CA GLN A 133 -12.71 26.06 9.55
C GLN A 133 -12.39 24.63 9.09
N GLY A 134 -12.80 23.60 9.84
CA GLY A 134 -12.46 22.21 9.53
C GLY A 134 -11.10 21.76 10.10
N GLU A 135 -10.63 20.58 9.70
CA GLU A 135 -9.46 19.92 10.27
C GLU A 135 -8.13 20.40 9.63
N GLY A 136 -7.07 20.51 10.43
CA GLY A 136 -5.71 20.75 9.93
C GLY A 136 -5.04 19.51 9.32
N TYR A 137 -3.77 19.65 8.90
CA TYR A 137 -3.04 18.61 8.17
C TYR A 137 -2.05 17.77 9.01
N GLU A 138 -2.02 17.93 10.34
CA GLU A 138 -1.13 17.21 11.27
C GLU A 138 -1.11 15.69 11.05
N LEU A 139 -2.27 15.03 10.97
CA LEU A 139 -2.35 13.58 10.76
C LEU A 139 -1.89 13.14 9.37
N HIS A 140 -1.98 14.01 8.36
CA HIS A 140 -1.51 13.72 7.00
C HIS A 140 0.01 13.62 6.97
N VAL A 141 0.72 14.44 7.74
CA VAL A 141 2.18 14.37 7.87
C VAL A 141 2.60 13.02 8.46
N LEU A 142 1.91 12.56 9.51
CA LEU A 142 2.17 11.26 10.12
C LEU A 142 1.90 10.11 9.13
N ALA A 143 0.75 10.15 8.44
CA ALA A 143 0.41 9.16 7.43
C ALA A 143 1.44 9.11 6.28
N MET A 144 1.90 10.27 5.80
CA MET A 144 2.95 10.37 4.79
C MET A 144 4.29 9.81 5.28
N ALA A 145 4.68 10.05 6.53
CA ALA A 145 5.91 9.49 7.10
C ALA A 145 5.85 7.96 7.18
N MET A 146 4.71 7.40 7.58
CA MET A 146 4.48 5.95 7.58
C MET A 146 4.52 5.37 6.16
N ALA A 147 3.86 6.03 5.20
CA ALA A 147 3.83 5.63 3.80
C ALA A 147 5.23 5.63 3.19
N ALA A 148 6.00 6.71 3.38
CA ALA A 148 7.38 6.83 2.90
C ALA A 148 8.28 5.72 3.51
N SER A 149 8.11 5.43 4.80
CA SER A 149 8.82 4.34 5.47
C SER A 149 8.53 2.98 4.81
N LEU A 150 7.30 2.74 4.38
CA LEU A 150 6.89 1.51 3.69
C LEU A 150 7.36 1.44 2.23
N VAL A 151 7.44 2.58 1.53
CA VAL A 151 8.08 2.66 0.20
C VAL A 151 9.54 2.20 0.29
N ILE A 152 10.26 2.64 1.33
CA ILE A 152 11.67 2.29 1.54
C ILE A 152 11.83 0.84 2.01
N SER A 153 11.12 0.45 3.07
CA SER A 153 11.31 -0.85 3.75
C SER A 153 10.54 -2.04 3.14
N GLY A 154 9.51 -1.79 2.34
CA GLY A 154 8.62 -2.80 1.77
C GLY A 154 7.59 -3.37 2.78
N GLY A 155 7.02 -4.54 2.47
CA GLY A 155 5.93 -5.17 3.22
C GLY A 155 6.25 -5.83 4.57
N GLY A 156 7.52 -6.10 4.86
CA GLY A 156 7.92 -6.87 6.03
C GLY A 156 7.54 -8.35 5.93
N ARG A 157 7.86 -9.12 6.97
CA ARG A 157 7.75 -10.59 6.97
C ARG A 157 6.34 -11.14 6.76
N ALA A 158 5.31 -10.43 7.24
CA ALA A 158 3.91 -10.86 7.15
C ALA A 158 3.18 -10.25 5.94
N SER A 159 3.90 -9.96 4.84
CA SER A 159 3.32 -9.46 3.59
C SER A 159 3.16 -10.57 2.57
N LEU A 160 2.17 -10.44 1.69
CA LEU A 160 2.05 -11.30 0.51
C LEU A 160 3.23 -11.14 -0.45
N ASP A 161 3.85 -9.96 -0.51
CA ASP A 161 5.10 -9.73 -1.24
C ASP A 161 6.22 -10.65 -0.74
N ALA A 162 6.44 -10.74 0.57
CA ALA A 162 7.44 -11.63 1.17
C ALA A 162 7.11 -13.11 0.94
N TRP A 163 5.82 -13.47 1.05
CA TRP A 163 5.38 -14.83 0.76
C TRP A 163 5.66 -15.22 -0.70
N LEU A 164 5.30 -14.35 -1.66
CA LEU A 164 5.53 -14.60 -3.08
C LEU A 164 7.03 -14.67 -3.40
N ALA A 165 7.83 -13.74 -2.86
CA ALA A 165 9.28 -13.76 -3.02
C ALA A 165 9.89 -15.09 -2.54
N SER A 166 9.40 -15.64 -1.42
CA SER A 166 9.87 -16.94 -0.90
C SER A 166 9.54 -18.13 -1.83
N LYS A 167 8.43 -18.06 -2.56
CA LYS A 167 8.03 -19.10 -3.54
C LYS A 167 8.80 -19.00 -4.85
N LEU A 168 9.22 -17.79 -5.22
CA LEU A 168 10.03 -17.54 -6.41
C LEU A 168 11.51 -17.93 -6.21
N ARG A 169 12.00 -17.91 -4.95
CA ARG A 169 13.37 -18.32 -4.60
C ARG A 169 13.39 -19.47 -3.57
N PRO A 170 12.98 -20.69 -3.96
CA PRO A 170 13.10 -21.85 -3.09
C PRO A 170 14.58 -22.26 -2.98
N GLY A 171 15.29 -21.78 -1.95
CA GLY A 171 16.70 -22.19 -1.74
C GLY A 171 17.52 -21.35 -0.77
N LEU A 172 17.10 -20.12 -0.43
CA LEU A 172 17.74 -19.35 0.63
C LEU A 172 17.07 -19.71 1.96
N GLY A 173 17.75 -20.56 2.73
CA GLY A 173 17.40 -20.89 4.11
C GLY A 173 17.13 -19.63 4.93
N ARG A 174 16.11 -19.70 5.77
CA ARG A 174 15.72 -18.63 6.69
C ARG A 174 16.78 -18.39 7.76
#